data_AF-A0A447TA72-F1
#
_entry.id   AF-A0A447TA72-F1
#
_cell.length_a   1.000
_cell.length_b   1.000
_cell.length_c   1.000
_cell.angle_alpha   90.00
_cell.angle_beta   90.00
_cell.angle_gamma   90.00
#
_symmetry.space_group_name_H-M   'P 1'
#
loop_
_entity.id
_entity.type
_entity.pdbx_description
1 polymer ?
#
loop_
_entity_poly.entity_id
_entity_poly.type
_entity_poly.pdbx_seq_one_letter_code
_entity_poly.pdbx_strand_id
1 'polypeptide(L)'
;MAALAALREADIVYLPRATSSDTSVARLCLAGLELDESRFREIEFEMNPDRGALSRHYGALAEQLAAELKTGRNVAYLTIGDSMTYSTYGYLLAALREMLPELQTQTFPGVTSFAATASALSWPLGEGKERMLILPARRYGNAARRHRSQ
;
A
#
# COMPACT_ATOMS: atom_id res chain seq x y z
N MET A 1 -12.96 -11.47 1.88
CA MET A 1 -14.12 -11.00 2.68
C MET A 1 -13.72 -10.26 3.96
N ALA A 2 -12.79 -10.77 4.79
CA ALA A 2 -12.41 -10.12 6.05
C ALA A 2 -11.92 -8.65 5.90
N ALA A 3 -11.06 -8.36 4.91
CA ALA A 3 -10.58 -6.99 4.68
C ALA A 3 -11.71 -6.00 4.34
N LEU A 4 -12.72 -6.44 3.56
CA LEU A 4 -13.87 -5.60 3.22
C LEU A 4 -14.77 -5.35 4.43
N ALA A 5 -14.93 -6.34 5.31
CA ALA A 5 -15.66 -6.18 6.57
C ALA A 5 -14.98 -5.13 7.46
N ALA A 6 -13.66 -5.27 7.68
CA ALA A 6 -12.89 -4.30 8.44
C ALA A 6 -12.94 -2.89 7.82
N LEU A 7 -12.91 -2.78 6.49
CA LEU A 7 -13.04 -1.50 5.80
C LEU A 7 -14.42 -0.85 6.02
N ARG A 8 -15.50 -1.65 6.05
CA ARG A 8 -16.85 -1.14 6.29
C ARG A 8 -17.02 -0.63 7.72
N GLU A 9 -16.39 -1.30 8.68
CA GLU A 9 -16.43 -0.99 10.11
C GLU A 9 -15.51 0.17 10.52
N ALA A 10 -14.52 0.52 9.70
CA ALA A 10 -13.58 1.60 10.01
C ALA A 10 -14.28 2.96 10.09
N ASP A 11 -13.95 3.74 11.11
CA ASP A 11 -14.45 5.12 11.28
C ASP A 11 -13.75 6.08 10.30
N ILE A 12 -12.48 5.82 10.00
CA ILE A 12 -11.66 6.64 9.09
C ILE A 12 -10.87 5.72 8.16
N VAL A 13 -10.79 6.09 6.88
CA VAL A 13 -10.05 5.35 5.86
C VAL A 13 -9.00 6.24 5.21
N TYR A 14 -7.73 5.91 5.41
CA TYR A 14 -6.61 6.56 4.77
C TYR A 14 -6.32 5.97 3.39
N LEU A 15 -6.18 6.85 2.40
CA LEU A 15 -6.00 6.52 0.98
C LEU A 15 -4.65 7.08 0.48
N PRO A 16 -3.61 6.24 0.35
CA PRO A 16 -2.33 6.68 -0.19
C PRO A 16 -2.44 7.11 -1.65
N ARG A 17 -1.88 8.27 -1.96
CA ARG A 17 -1.74 8.80 -3.32
C ARG A 17 -0.30 9.24 -3.54
N ALA A 18 0.30 8.86 -4.65
CA ALA A 18 1.60 9.39 -5.02
C ALA A 18 1.44 10.88 -5.39
N THR A 19 2.35 11.75 -4.96
CA THR A 19 2.35 13.18 -5.35
C THR A 19 2.39 13.37 -6.88
N SER A 20 2.94 12.40 -7.62
CA SER A 20 3.00 12.41 -9.09
C SER A 20 1.70 11.98 -9.79
N SER A 21 0.61 11.74 -9.04
CA SER A 21 -0.68 11.30 -9.58
C SER A 21 -1.81 12.11 -8.97
N ASP A 22 -2.73 12.59 -9.80
CA ASP A 22 -3.92 13.32 -9.36
C ASP A 22 -4.94 12.41 -8.65
N THR A 23 -4.85 11.09 -8.84
CA THR A 23 -5.78 10.12 -8.26
C THR A 23 -5.05 9.00 -7.53
N SER A 24 -5.58 8.60 -6.37
CA SER A 24 -5.14 7.40 -5.67
C SER A 24 -5.62 6.15 -6.40
N VAL A 25 -4.71 5.25 -6.77
CA VAL A 25 -5.09 3.93 -7.30
C VAL A 25 -5.90 3.14 -6.26
N ALA A 26 -5.61 3.32 -4.97
CA ALA A 26 -6.38 2.69 -3.90
C ALA A 26 -7.85 3.17 -3.90
N ARG A 27 -8.09 4.46 -4.21
CA ARG A 27 -9.46 5.00 -4.37
C ARG A 27 -10.20 4.33 -5.52
N LEU A 28 -9.54 4.07 -6.65
CA LEU A 28 -10.16 3.38 -7.79
C LEU A 28 -10.62 1.95 -7.41
N CYS A 29 -9.90 1.28 -6.52
CA CYS A 29 -10.29 -0.06 -6.03
C CYS A 29 -11.56 -0.06 -5.16
N LEU A 30 -12.06 1.11 -4.74
CA LEU A 30 -13.30 1.23 -3.97
C LEU A 30 -14.53 1.42 -4.85
N ALA A 31 -14.37 1.61 -6.16
CA ALA A 31 -15.47 1.83 -7.09
C ALA A 31 -16.49 0.69 -7.02
N GLY A 32 -17.77 1.04 -6.90
CA GLY A 32 -18.88 0.07 -6.80
C GLY A 32 -19.12 -0.50 -5.40
N LEU A 33 -18.33 -0.10 -4.39
CA LEU A 33 -18.62 -0.39 -3.00
C LEU A 33 -19.46 0.72 -2.40
N GLU A 34 -20.53 0.36 -1.70
CA GLU A 34 -21.31 1.30 -0.89
C GLU A 34 -20.54 1.62 0.40
N LEU A 35 -19.74 2.69 0.37
CA LEU A 35 -18.96 3.19 1.49
C LEU A 35 -19.21 4.70 1.65
N ASP A 36 -19.33 5.16 2.89
CA ASP A 36 -19.38 6.60 3.17
C ASP A 36 -18.02 7.27 2.89
N GLU A 37 -17.97 8.08 1.83
CA GLU A 37 -16.78 8.81 1.39
C GLU A 37 -16.36 9.92 2.38
N SER A 38 -17.24 10.38 3.28
CA SER A 38 -16.90 11.39 4.28
C SER A 38 -15.80 10.93 5.25
N ARG A 39 -15.60 9.61 5.36
CA ARG A 39 -14.55 8.96 6.16
C ARG A 39 -13.19 8.93 5.48
N PHE A 40 -13.11 9.27 4.20
CA PHE A 40 -11.87 9.11 3.43
C PHE A 40 -10.90 10.27 3.68
N ARG A 41 -9.63 9.92 3.86
CA ARG A 41 -8.51 10.87 4.03
C ARG A 41 -7.42 10.51 3.04
N GLU A 42 -7.29 11.30 1.98
CA GLU A 42 -6.17 11.14 1.06
C GLU A 42 -4.88 11.63 1.72
N ILE A 43 -3.84 10.82 1.59
CA ILE A 43 -2.51 11.15 2.08
C ILE A 43 -1.51 11.01 0.94
N GLU A 44 -0.74 12.07 0.76
CA GLU A 44 0.30 12.08 -0.24
C GLU A 44 1.54 11.35 0.27
N PHE A 45 2.20 10.62 -0.61
CA PHE A 45 3.54 10.13 -0.38
C PHE A 45 4.44 10.47 -1.56
N GLU A 46 5.71 10.73 -1.25
CA GLU A 46 6.76 10.90 -2.24
C GLU A 46 7.61 9.64 -2.32
N MET A 47 7.94 9.23 -3.54
CA MET A 47 8.98 8.22 -3.76
C MET A 47 10.35 8.85 -3.51
N ASN A 48 10.78 8.87 -2.25
CA ASN A 48 12.08 9.37 -1.84
C ASN A 48 13.03 8.22 -1.45
N PRO A 49 14.21 8.06 -2.07
CA PRO A 49 15.18 7.05 -1.68
C PRO A 49 15.88 7.35 -0.34
N ASP A 50 15.79 8.59 0.16
CA ASP A 50 16.34 8.98 1.46
C ASP A 50 15.49 8.41 2.60
N ARG A 51 16.08 7.48 3.33
CA ARG A 51 15.46 6.83 4.50
C ARG A 51 15.13 7.81 5.63
N GLY A 52 15.93 8.86 5.81
CA GLY A 52 15.67 9.90 6.81
C GLY A 52 14.45 10.75 6.44
N ALA A 53 14.30 11.08 5.15
CA ALA A 53 13.12 11.77 4.65
C ALA A 53 11.85 10.91 4.78
N LEU A 54 11.92 9.62 4.42
CA LEU A 54 10.82 8.68 4.61
C LEU A 54 10.44 8.54 6.10
N SER A 55 11.43 8.39 6.99
CA SER A 55 11.18 8.27 8.43
C SER A 55 10.47 9.50 8.99
N ARG A 56 10.90 10.72 8.64
CA ARG A 56 10.21 11.95 9.06
C ARG A 56 8.78 12.02 8.52
N HIS A 57 8.59 11.70 7.24
CA HIS A 57 7.27 11.71 6.61
C HIS A 57 6.31 10.73 7.30
N TYR A 58 6.73 9.47 7.49
CA TYR A 58 5.89 8.46 8.14
C TYR A 58 5.74 8.67 9.64
N GLY A 59 6.71 9.33 10.30
CA GLY A 59 6.57 9.78 11.69
C GLY A 59 5.45 10.82 11.84
N ALA A 60 5.47 11.87 11.01
CA ALA A 60 4.42 12.88 11.00
C ALA A 60 3.04 12.29 10.64
N LEU A 61 2.99 11.35 9.69
CA LEU A 61 1.76 10.63 9.37
C LEU A 61 1.28 9.76 10.55
N ALA A 62 2.20 9.07 11.23
CA ALA A 62 1.88 8.27 12.41
C ALA A 62 1.32 9.14 13.54
N GLU A 63 1.82 10.37 13.74
CA GLU A 63 1.26 11.33 14.69
C GLU A 63 -0.21 11.66 14.39
N GLN A 64 -0.54 11.91 13.12
CA GLN A 64 -1.91 12.18 12.68
C GLN A 64 -2.84 10.98 12.96
N LEU A 65 -2.41 9.78 12.57
CA LEU A 65 -3.21 8.57 12.82
C LEU A 65 -3.30 8.25 14.31
N ALA A 66 -2.24 8.46 15.08
CA ALA A 66 -2.24 8.24 16.52
C ALA A 66 -3.21 9.19 17.24
N ALA A 67 -3.37 10.42 16.76
CA ALA A 67 -4.37 11.34 17.29
C ALA A 67 -5.79 10.79 17.10
N GLU A 68 -6.11 10.27 15.91
CA GLU A 68 -7.40 9.63 15.63
C GLU A 68 -7.61 8.37 16.47
N LEU A 69 -6.62 7.47 16.52
CA LEU A 69 -6.67 6.23 17.29
C LEU A 69 -6.89 6.49 18.79
N LYS A 70 -6.28 7.54 19.35
CA LYS A 70 -6.47 7.93 20.76
C LYS A 70 -7.88 8.42 21.09
N THR A 71 -8.68 8.79 20.08
CA THR A 71 -10.10 9.11 20.28
C THR A 71 -10.99 7.86 20.36
N GLY A 72 -10.41 6.67 20.21
CA GLY A 72 -11.13 5.39 20.18
C GLY A 72 -11.67 5.02 18.80
N ARG A 73 -11.30 5.77 17.75
CA ARG A 73 -11.70 5.48 16.36
C ARG A 73 -10.90 4.32 15.78
N ASN A 74 -11.57 3.49 15.02
CA ASN A 74 -10.97 2.46 14.17
C ASN A 74 -10.48 3.08 12.86
N VAL A 75 -9.19 2.92 12.58
CA VAL A 75 -8.54 3.50 11.39
C VAL A 75 -8.15 2.38 10.42
N ALA A 76 -8.63 2.48 9.18
CA ALA A 76 -8.16 1.66 8.07
C ALA A 76 -7.13 2.42 7.23
N TYR A 77 -6.08 1.74 6.81
CA TYR A 77 -5.09 2.27 5.85
C TYR A 77 -5.09 1.37 4.62
N LEU A 78 -5.42 1.93 3.46
CA LEU A 78 -5.47 1.14 2.23
C LEU A 78 -4.09 0.96 1.61
N THR A 79 -3.88 -0.21 1.03
CA THR A 79 -2.74 -0.53 0.18
C THR A 79 -3.25 -1.05 -1.15
N ILE A 80 -2.50 -0.81 -2.23
CA ILE A 80 -2.74 -1.49 -3.50
C ILE A 80 -1.93 -2.79 -3.54
N GLY A 81 -2.49 -3.81 -4.17
CA GLY A 81 -1.83 -5.11 -4.26
C GLY A 81 -1.85 -5.84 -2.93
N ASP A 82 -0.68 -5.94 -2.27
CA ASP A 82 -0.52 -6.60 -0.98
C ASP A 82 0.12 -5.67 0.05
N SER A 83 -0.34 -5.77 1.30
CA SER A 83 0.08 -4.88 2.39
C SER A 83 1.55 -5.03 2.78
N MET A 84 2.18 -6.18 2.50
CA MET A 84 3.54 -6.50 2.94
C MET A 84 4.54 -6.69 1.78
N THR A 85 4.13 -6.40 0.54
CA THR A 85 4.97 -6.57 -0.65
C THR A 85 5.23 -5.22 -1.33
N TYR A 86 6.44 -4.67 -1.17
CA TYR A 86 6.81 -3.32 -1.65
C TYR A 86 5.84 -2.21 -1.25
N SER A 87 5.20 -2.37 -0.10
CA SER A 87 4.21 -1.42 0.41
C SER A 87 4.86 -0.38 1.33
N THR A 88 4.41 0.86 1.22
CA THR A 88 4.78 1.95 2.12
C THR A 88 4.16 1.80 3.52
N TYR A 89 3.12 0.97 3.65
CA TYR A 89 2.47 0.67 4.93
C TYR A 89 3.46 0.22 6.02
N GLY A 90 4.52 -0.51 5.66
CA GLY A 90 5.52 -0.98 6.62
C GLY A 90 6.21 0.14 7.41
N TYR A 91 6.46 1.30 6.77
CA TYR A 91 7.06 2.45 7.44
C TYR A 91 6.10 3.07 8.45
N LEU A 92 4.84 3.24 8.07
CA LEU A 92 3.80 3.75 8.95
C LEU A 92 3.56 2.80 10.14
N LEU A 93 3.46 1.49 9.89
CA LEU A 93 3.25 0.50 10.94
C LEU A 93 4.39 0.51 11.95
N ALA A 94 5.63 0.65 11.50
CA ALA A 94 6.79 0.76 12.38
C ALA A 94 6.71 2.01 13.26
N ALA A 95 6.44 3.17 12.66
CA ALA A 95 6.29 4.44 13.38
C ALA A 95 5.12 4.41 14.40
N LEU A 96 3.97 3.86 14.01
CA LEU A 96 2.82 3.71 14.92
C LEU A 96 3.11 2.80 16.10
N ARG A 97 3.83 1.68 15.90
CA ARG A 97 4.20 0.76 16.98
C ARG A 97 5.20 1.38 17.96
N GLU A 98 6.09 2.24 17.46
CA GLU A 98 7.01 3.00 18.32
C GLU A 98 6.23 4.01 19.18
N MET A 99 5.24 4.69 18.60
CA MET A 99 4.43 5.69 19.30
C MET A 99 3.36 5.11 20.23
N LEU A 100 2.77 3.97 19.85
CA LEU A 100 1.68 3.29 20.53
C LEU A 100 2.00 1.79 20.66
N PRO A 101 2.86 1.40 21.62
CA PRO A 101 3.30 0.01 21.76
C PRO A 101 2.16 -1.00 22.00
N GLU A 102 1.06 -0.54 22.59
CA GLU A 102 -0.12 -1.37 22.90
C GLU A 102 -1.17 -1.39 21.78
N LEU A 103 -0.90 -0.68 20.67
CA LEU A 103 -1.84 -0.59 19.55
C LEU A 103 -2.14 -1.97 18.97
N GLN A 104 -3.41 -2.34 19.01
CA GLN A 104 -3.90 -3.52 18.30
C GLN A 104 -3.90 -3.22 16.80
N THR A 105 -3.17 -4.02 16.04
CA THR A 105 -3.04 -3.86 14.59
C THR A 105 -3.39 -5.16 13.89
N GLN A 106 -4.22 -5.08 12.85
CA GLN A 106 -4.52 -6.21 11.98
C GLN A 106 -4.10 -5.87 10.55
N THR A 107 -3.22 -6.68 9.98
CA THR A 107 -2.84 -6.55 8.57
C THR A 107 -3.58 -7.61 7.75
N PHE A 108 -4.27 -7.16 6.71
CA PHE A 108 -4.92 -8.07 5.76
C PHE A 108 -4.03 -8.25 4.52
N PRO A 109 -3.82 -9.49 4.07
CA PRO A 109 -3.11 -9.75 2.82
C PRO A 109 -3.97 -9.34 1.63
N GLY A 110 -3.31 -8.99 0.53
CA GLY A 110 -3.98 -8.73 -0.74
C GLY A 110 -3.38 -9.55 -1.88
N VAL A 111 -3.81 -9.25 -3.11
CA VAL A 111 -3.32 -9.94 -4.31
C VAL A 111 -2.19 -9.12 -4.92
N THR A 112 -0.97 -9.65 -4.93
CA THR A 112 0.18 -8.96 -5.53
C THR A 112 0.00 -8.77 -7.04
N SER A 113 0.57 -7.69 -7.57
CA SER A 113 0.43 -7.34 -9.00
C SER A 113 0.99 -8.42 -9.94
N PHE A 114 2.11 -9.06 -9.57
CA PHE A 114 2.69 -10.14 -10.36
C PHE A 114 1.81 -11.40 -10.37
N ALA A 115 1.18 -11.76 -9.24
CA ALA A 115 0.27 -12.89 -9.18
C ALA A 115 -1.03 -12.61 -9.97
N ALA A 116 -1.57 -11.39 -9.85
CA ALA A 116 -2.71 -10.96 -10.65
C ALA A 116 -2.41 -11.02 -12.16
N THR A 117 -1.23 -10.54 -12.58
CA THR A 117 -0.79 -10.56 -13.98
C THR A 117 -0.66 -11.98 -14.51
N ALA A 118 -0.02 -12.87 -13.74
CA ALA A 118 0.14 -14.28 -14.08
C ALA A 118 -1.22 -14.98 -14.31
N SER A 119 -2.15 -14.80 -13.38
CA SER A 119 -3.52 -15.33 -13.49
C SER A 119 -4.27 -14.75 -14.70
N ALA A 120 -4.18 -13.44 -14.93
CA ALA A 120 -4.83 -12.80 -16.07
C ALA A 120 -4.32 -13.32 -17.43
N LEU A 121 -3.06 -13.75 -17.48
CA LEU A 121 -2.43 -14.33 -18.68
C LEU A 121 -2.53 -15.85 -18.75
N SER A 122 -3.15 -16.51 -17.76
CA SER A 122 -3.11 -17.98 -17.61
C SER A 122 -1.68 -18.53 -17.67
N TRP A 123 -0.72 -17.81 -17.11
CA TRP A 123 0.71 -18.13 -17.15
C TRP A 123 1.21 -18.43 -15.74
N PRO A 124 1.68 -19.65 -15.41
CA PRO A 124 2.22 -19.96 -14.09
C PRO A 124 3.56 -19.23 -13.86
N LEU A 125 3.73 -18.60 -12.70
CA LEU A 125 5.00 -17.94 -12.34
C LEU A 125 6.14 -18.92 -12.03
N GLY A 126 5.79 -20.17 -11.75
CA GLY A 126 6.71 -21.27 -11.58
C GLY A 126 5.96 -22.59 -11.38
N GLU A 127 6.53 -23.68 -11.87
CA GLU A 127 5.98 -25.03 -11.78
C GLU A 127 6.97 -25.99 -11.11
N GLY A 128 6.46 -26.92 -10.29
CA GLY A 128 7.28 -27.94 -9.64
C GLY A 128 8.39 -27.37 -8.73
N LYS A 129 9.65 -27.48 -9.18
CA LYS A 129 10.85 -27.04 -8.43
C LYS A 129 11.48 -25.77 -9.00
N GLU A 130 10.79 -25.08 -9.89
CA GLU A 130 11.27 -23.83 -10.46
C GLU A 130 11.41 -22.75 -9.38
N ARG A 131 12.39 -21.87 -9.59
CA ARG A 131 12.67 -20.76 -8.68
C ARG A 131 12.06 -19.50 -9.25
N MET A 132 11.26 -18.81 -8.43
CA MET A 132 10.76 -17.48 -8.73
C MET A 132 11.58 -16.44 -7.97
N LEU A 133 11.98 -15.36 -8.66
CA LEU A 133 12.67 -14.23 -8.06
C LEU A 133 11.88 -12.95 -8.33
N ILE A 134 11.57 -12.21 -7.26
CA ILE A 134 10.90 -10.90 -7.35
C ILE A 134 11.96 -9.84 -7.08
N LEU A 135 12.25 -9.01 -8.08
CA LEU A 135 13.18 -7.89 -7.99
C LEU A 135 12.46 -6.58 -8.27
N PRO A 136 12.66 -5.54 -7.45
CA PRO A 136 12.19 -4.21 -7.79
C PRO A 136 13.08 -3.67 -8.91
N ALA A 137 12.48 -3.22 -10.01
CA ALA A 137 13.24 -2.56 -11.07
C ALA A 137 13.66 -1.15 -10.61
N ARG A 138 14.94 -0.80 -10.76
CA ARG A 138 15.32 0.62 -10.77
C ARG A 138 14.66 1.26 -11.98
N ARG A 139 14.19 2.50 -11.83
CA ARG A 139 13.64 3.30 -12.93
C ARG A 139 14.58 3.17 -14.13
N TYR A 140 14.16 2.49 -15.19
CA TYR A 140 14.93 2.42 -16.42
C TYR A 140 14.92 3.83 -17.02
N GLY A 141 16.00 4.59 -16.82
CA GLY A 141 16.24 5.77 -17.62
C GLY A 141 16.50 5.31 -19.04
N ASN A 142 15.52 5.45 -19.95
CA ASN A 142 15.60 5.44 -21.42
C ASN A 142 16.68 4.59 -22.14
N ALA A 143 17.17 3.48 -21.57
CA ALA A 143 18.28 2.70 -22.14
C ALA A 143 17.85 1.34 -22.71
N ALA A 144 16.57 0.97 -22.64
CA ALA A 144 16.08 -0.32 -23.13
C ALA A 144 15.39 -0.25 -24.51
N ARG A 145 15.80 0.68 -25.39
CA ARG A 145 15.54 0.61 -26.83
C ARG A 145 16.84 0.32 -27.57
N ARG A 146 17.36 -0.91 -27.44
CA ARG A 146 18.35 -1.50 -28.36
C ARG A 146 18.53 -2.97 -27.96
N HIS A 147 17.65 -3.82 -28.46
CA HIS A 147 17.94 -5.21 -28.86
C HIS A 147 16.66 -5.85 -29.42
N ARG A 148 16.29 -5.38 -30.61
CA ARG A 148 15.56 -6.19 -31.60
C ARG A 148 16.17 -5.88 -32.96
N SER A 149 17.22 -6.64 -33.27
CA SER A 149 17.75 -6.88 -34.61
C SER A 149 19.00 -7.75 -34.46
N GLN A 150 18.81 -9.08 -34.38
CA GLN A 150 19.46 -10.08 -35.24
C GLN A 150 18.48 -11.25 -35.37
#